data_AF-A0A9P4PPM0-F1
#
_entry.id   AF-A0A9P4PPM0-F1
#
_cell.length_a   1.000
_cell.length_b   1.000
_cell.length_c   1.000
_cell.angle_alpha   90.00
_cell.angle_beta   90.00
_cell.angle_gamma   90.00
#
_symmetry.space_group_name_H-M   'P 1'
#
loop_
_entity.id
_entity.type
_entity.pdbx_description
1 polymer ?
#
loop_
_entity_poly.entity_id
_entity_poly.type
_entity_poly.pdbx_seq_one_letter_code
_entity_poly.pdbx_strand_id
1 'polypeptide(L)'
;MRRISIDTLGMKGAKDGAAFYPKRRRTPWYLSRPRLLTTLLCFLVLYTWLNFGGHAIVIPRDSWDYVRDGSVTDIMNATLGFQKLLVLNLPFRTDRRDAMTLSAATTNMQLEFVDGVTGDSIKQSAYPPPQENIKLLPGIRGSWRTHMNALQRVVEQNLTTALIFEDDVDWDVRIRQNLQRFALASRFLSTNKEILSSSPRYKIENVENVETEETTFRMLSDNHTMAHLPSLPLASLYRKSHHPQHHSSSPYGDPSQWDVLWFGHCGAGFPRYSPLHKKTDVTTANVILTNPNDETVPAPRHLKAHPFQSILDPLAEAYPPHTRIYHRSTGGELCTVAYAVSQRGAQRLLHQFGVKGWNGIFDSELGRWCAGEDPDMGASASPSSKKKISDGRERICLASQPPIFAHHHPMDGESDIGGLGGGYATKFETKYLRYSVRMNLERIVMGRREKELVDQWPDEGGHAAR
;
A
#
# COMPACT_ATOMS: atom_id res chain seq x y z
N MET A 1 -95.14 10.77 51.65
CA MET A 1 -96.27 9.85 51.91
C MET A 1 -95.72 8.42 51.80
N ARG A 2 -95.96 7.56 52.82
CA ARG A 2 -95.51 6.15 53.04
C ARG A 2 -93.99 5.97 53.28
N ARG A 3 -93.46 5.79 54.52
CA ARG A 3 -93.53 4.66 55.51
C ARG A 3 -93.27 3.29 54.86
N ILE A 4 -92.20 2.57 55.25
CA ILE A 4 -92.10 1.50 56.29
C ILE A 4 -90.58 1.13 56.32
N SER A 5 -89.73 1.21 57.37
CA SER A 5 -89.65 0.59 58.73
C SER A 5 -89.61 -0.96 58.66
N ILE A 6 -88.79 -1.76 59.36
CA ILE A 6 -88.08 -1.67 60.63
C ILE A 6 -87.08 -2.86 60.72
N ASP A 7 -85.97 -2.63 61.43
CA ASP A 7 -85.17 -3.51 62.32
C ASP A 7 -84.90 -4.99 61.98
N THR A 8 -83.72 -5.54 62.27
CA THR A 8 -83.34 -5.77 63.67
C THR A 8 -81.91 -6.30 63.84
N LEU A 9 -81.31 -5.84 64.95
CA LEU A 9 -80.55 -6.58 65.96
C LEU A 9 -79.14 -7.09 65.65
N GLY A 10 -78.25 -6.73 66.59
CA GLY A 10 -77.18 -7.60 67.06
C GLY A 10 -75.81 -6.92 67.12
N MET A 11 -75.61 -5.91 67.96
CA MET A 11 -75.06 -6.02 69.33
C MET A 11 -73.57 -6.41 69.44
N LYS A 12 -72.89 -5.61 70.28
CA LYS A 12 -71.58 -5.79 70.97
C LYS A 12 -70.36 -5.44 70.10
N GLY A 13 -69.59 -4.39 70.39
CA GLY A 13 -68.87 -4.12 71.64
C GLY A 13 -67.57 -4.96 71.62
N ALA A 14 -66.35 -4.47 71.83
CA ALA A 14 -65.85 -3.22 72.38
C ALA A 14 -64.34 -3.10 72.06
N LYS A 15 -63.80 -1.91 72.30
CA LYS A 15 -62.40 -1.60 72.69
C LYS A 15 -61.26 -1.75 71.66
N ASP A 16 -60.80 -0.57 71.23
CA ASP A 16 -59.42 -0.10 71.12
C ASP A 16 -58.25 -1.10 71.22
N GLY A 17 -57.36 -0.98 70.21
CA GLY A 17 -55.93 -1.14 70.41
C GLY A 17 -55.24 -2.15 69.49
N ALA A 18 -54.86 -1.73 68.28
CA ALA A 18 -53.73 -2.35 67.58
C ALA A 18 -53.05 -1.36 66.63
N ALA A 19 -51.83 -0.98 66.99
CA ALA A 19 -50.93 -0.14 66.21
C ALA A 19 -50.66 -0.76 64.82
N PHE A 20 -50.83 0.03 63.75
CA PHE A 20 -50.38 -0.33 62.41
C PHE A 20 -48.85 -0.19 62.31
N TYR A 21 -48.13 -1.28 62.48
CA TYR A 21 -46.73 -1.38 62.08
C TYR A 21 -46.66 -1.69 60.58
N PRO A 22 -45.98 -0.90 59.74
CA PRO A 22 -45.74 -1.26 58.36
C PRO A 22 -44.89 -2.54 58.33
N LYS A 23 -45.47 -3.62 57.81
CA LYS A 23 -44.78 -4.89 57.60
C LYS A 23 -43.70 -4.67 56.55
N ARG A 24 -42.49 -4.26 56.98
CA ARG A 24 -41.28 -4.27 56.16
C ARG A 24 -41.10 -5.70 55.66
N ARG A 25 -41.54 -5.99 54.43
CA ARG A 25 -41.10 -7.18 53.70
C ARG A 25 -39.60 -7.01 53.47
N ARG A 26 -38.79 -7.46 54.42
CA ARG A 26 -37.38 -7.75 54.20
C ARG A 26 -37.34 -8.97 53.27
N THR A 27 -37.50 -8.74 51.97
CA THR A 27 -37.04 -9.71 50.98
C THR A 27 -35.55 -9.92 51.26
N PRO A 28 -35.12 -11.15 51.55
CA PRO A 28 -33.72 -11.39 51.86
C PRO A 28 -32.82 -10.93 50.71
N TRP A 29 -31.76 -10.18 51.02
CA TRP A 29 -30.78 -9.64 50.06
C TRP A 29 -30.13 -10.70 49.16
N TYR A 30 -30.28 -12.00 49.46
CA TYR A 30 -29.78 -13.09 48.64
C TYR A 30 -30.69 -13.43 47.44
N LEU A 31 -31.99 -13.06 47.45
CA LEU A 31 -32.88 -13.24 46.28
C LEU A 31 -32.62 -12.22 45.15
N SER A 32 -31.85 -11.15 45.42
CA SER A 32 -31.35 -10.18 44.43
C SER A 32 -29.98 -10.55 43.83
N ARG A 33 -29.30 -11.58 44.37
CA ARG A 33 -28.01 -12.07 43.85
C ARG A 33 -28.02 -12.65 42.42
N PRO A 34 -29.09 -13.30 41.90
CA PRO A 34 -29.07 -13.76 40.52
C PRO A 34 -28.98 -12.59 39.53
N ARG A 35 -29.44 -11.38 39.89
CA ARG A 35 -29.36 -10.19 39.02
C ARG A 35 -27.96 -9.59 38.96
N LEU A 36 -27.22 -9.57 40.07
CA LEU A 36 -25.84 -9.07 40.07
C LEU A 36 -24.91 -10.03 39.33
N LEU A 37 -25.04 -11.33 39.57
CA LEU A 37 -24.23 -12.36 38.89
C LEU A 37 -24.50 -12.39 37.39
N THR A 38 -25.77 -12.34 36.97
CA THR A 38 -26.12 -12.27 35.54
C THR A 38 -25.64 -10.98 34.89
N THR A 39 -25.75 -9.84 35.57
CA THR A 39 -25.22 -8.56 35.07
C THR A 39 -23.70 -8.61 34.91
N LEU A 40 -22.98 -9.13 35.91
CA LEU A 40 -21.53 -9.33 35.84
C LEU A 40 -21.13 -10.30 34.72
N LEU A 41 -21.88 -11.39 34.53
CA LEU A 41 -21.67 -12.32 33.43
C LEU A 41 -21.95 -11.67 32.07
N CYS A 42 -23.01 -10.86 31.93
CA CYS A 42 -23.29 -10.10 30.72
C CYS A 42 -22.18 -9.08 30.41
N PHE A 43 -21.70 -8.35 31.41
CA PHE A 43 -20.56 -7.45 31.25
C PHE A 43 -19.27 -8.20 30.96
N LEU A 44 -19.04 -9.37 31.56
CA LEU A 44 -17.90 -10.22 31.25
C LEU A 44 -17.98 -10.73 29.81
N VAL A 45 -19.14 -11.21 29.36
CA VAL A 45 -19.38 -11.68 27.98
C VAL A 45 -19.26 -10.53 26.99
N LEU A 46 -19.79 -9.35 27.30
CA LEU A 46 -19.64 -8.16 26.47
C LEU A 46 -18.18 -7.69 26.44
N TYR A 47 -17.50 -7.68 27.58
CA TYR A 47 -16.07 -7.35 27.68
C TYR A 47 -15.22 -8.35 26.91
N THR A 48 -15.51 -9.65 27.02
CA THR A 48 -14.77 -10.67 26.27
C THR A 48 -15.12 -10.65 24.79
N TRP A 49 -16.35 -10.33 24.41
CA TRP A 49 -16.74 -10.16 23.01
C TRP A 49 -16.15 -8.88 22.40
N LEU A 50 -16.12 -7.76 23.13
CA LEU A 50 -15.49 -6.52 22.65
C LEU A 50 -13.96 -6.63 22.57
N ASN A 51 -13.31 -7.39 23.45
CA ASN A 51 -11.85 -7.54 23.46
C ASN A 51 -11.33 -8.75 22.67
N PHE A 52 -12.13 -9.82 22.53
CA PHE A 52 -11.72 -11.09 21.91
C PHE A 52 -12.72 -11.65 20.88
N GLY A 53 -13.88 -10.99 20.70
CA GLY A 53 -14.79 -11.28 19.61
C GLY A 53 -14.18 -10.79 18.31
N GLY A 54 -13.49 -11.70 17.60
CA GLY A 54 -12.83 -11.36 16.36
C GLY A 54 -13.78 -10.75 15.34
N HIS A 55 -13.51 -9.50 14.94
CA HIS A 55 -14.13 -8.92 13.76
C HIS A 55 -13.37 -9.40 12.52
N ALA A 56 -14.10 -9.89 11.52
CA ALA A 56 -13.51 -10.21 10.23
C ALA A 56 -13.42 -8.91 9.41
N ILE A 57 -12.25 -8.61 8.84
CA ILE A 57 -12.15 -7.49 7.89
C ILE A 57 -12.77 -7.96 6.58
N VAL A 58 -13.81 -7.26 6.14
CA VAL A 58 -14.47 -7.51 4.86
C VAL A 58 -13.84 -6.60 3.82
N ILE A 59 -13.20 -7.19 2.82
CA ILE A 59 -12.70 -6.47 1.65
C ILE A 59 -13.86 -6.38 0.64
N PRO A 60 -14.36 -5.18 0.32
CA PRO A 60 -15.45 -5.03 -0.63
C PRO A 60 -15.06 -5.51 -2.03
N ARG A 61 -16.01 -6.14 -2.72
CA ARG A 61 -15.84 -6.50 -4.14
C ARG A 61 -15.90 -5.28 -5.04
N ASP A 62 -16.78 -4.33 -4.71
CA ASP A 62 -16.88 -3.07 -5.42
C ASP A 62 -15.60 -2.24 -5.18
N SER A 63 -14.98 -1.80 -6.28
CA SER A 63 -13.76 -0.98 -6.26
C SER A 63 -14.01 0.43 -5.70
N TRP A 64 -15.25 0.90 -5.71
CA TRP A 64 -15.66 2.19 -5.15
C TRP A 64 -15.87 2.12 -3.63
N ASP A 65 -16.16 0.95 -3.10
CA ASP A 65 -16.39 0.76 -1.68
C ASP A 65 -15.08 0.79 -0.87
N TYR A 66 -15.13 1.56 0.22
CA TYR A 66 -14.06 1.61 1.22
C TYR A 66 -14.06 0.35 2.09
N VAL A 67 -12.86 -0.11 2.44
CA VAL A 67 -12.66 -1.08 3.52
C VAL A 67 -13.01 -0.39 4.85
N ARG A 68 -14.02 -0.94 5.55
CA ARG A 68 -14.49 -0.41 6.84
C ARG A 68 -13.74 -1.08 7.99
N ASP A 69 -12.51 -0.65 8.21
CA ASP A 69 -11.69 -1.10 9.33
C ASP A 69 -10.88 0.04 9.94
N GLY A 70 -10.81 0.07 11.27
CA GLY A 70 -10.11 1.12 12.02
C GLY A 70 -8.64 1.25 11.63
N SER A 71 -7.97 0.14 11.29
CA SER A 71 -6.54 0.10 10.98
C SER A 71 -6.13 0.75 9.66
N VAL A 72 -7.10 1.05 8.78
CA VAL A 72 -6.85 1.68 7.48
C VAL A 72 -7.53 3.05 7.35
N THR A 73 -8.04 3.59 8.46
CA THR A 73 -8.77 4.88 8.47
C THR A 73 -7.85 6.06 8.14
N ASP A 74 -6.59 6.02 8.58
CA ASP A 74 -5.64 7.12 8.39
C ASP A 74 -5.33 7.39 6.91
N ILE A 75 -5.58 6.43 6.01
CA ILE A 75 -5.46 6.61 4.56
C ILE A 75 -6.42 7.69 4.03
N MET A 76 -7.49 7.97 4.77
CA MET A 76 -8.47 8.99 4.41
C MET A 76 -7.97 10.42 4.61
N ASN A 77 -6.90 10.62 5.39
CA ASN A 77 -6.33 11.95 5.63
C ASN A 77 -5.70 12.55 4.36
N ALA A 78 -5.22 13.80 4.45
CA ALA A 78 -4.61 14.51 3.31
C ALA A 78 -3.21 13.99 2.95
N THR A 79 -2.61 13.12 3.77
CA THR A 79 -1.28 12.53 3.56
C THR A 79 -1.34 11.03 3.27
N LEU A 80 -2.53 10.50 2.97
CA LEU A 80 -2.76 9.08 2.67
C LEU A 80 -2.23 8.11 3.73
N GLY A 81 -2.17 8.53 5.00
CA GLY A 81 -1.62 7.75 6.11
C GLY A 81 -0.10 7.82 6.26
N PHE A 82 0.59 8.64 5.47
CA PHE A 82 2.02 8.95 5.64
C PHE A 82 2.22 10.22 6.47
N GLN A 83 3.45 10.48 6.93
CA GLN A 83 3.75 11.76 7.58
C GLN A 83 3.82 12.91 6.58
N LYS A 84 4.40 12.67 5.39
CA LYS A 84 4.49 13.64 4.30
C LYS A 84 4.33 13.00 2.92
N LEU A 85 3.81 13.80 1.99
CA LEU A 85 3.84 13.53 0.56
C LEU A 85 4.85 14.49 -0.08
N LEU A 86 5.94 13.97 -0.63
CA LEU A 86 7.00 14.74 -1.26
C LEU A 86 6.91 14.61 -2.78
N VAL A 87 7.05 15.70 -3.52
CA VAL A 87 7.08 15.68 -4.99
C VAL A 87 8.43 16.19 -5.48
N LEU A 88 9.11 15.39 -6.26
CA LEU A 88 10.36 15.74 -6.95
C LEU A 88 10.00 16.52 -8.20
N ASN A 89 10.32 17.82 -8.23
CA ASN A 89 9.97 18.69 -9.34
C ASN A 89 11.12 19.64 -9.62
N LEU A 90 11.57 19.71 -10.87
CA LEU A 90 12.56 20.71 -11.27
C LEU A 90 11.92 22.11 -11.15
N PRO A 91 12.58 23.09 -10.50
CA PRO A 91 11.96 24.40 -10.23
C PRO A 91 11.42 25.13 -11.48
N PHE A 92 12.01 24.88 -12.65
CA PHE A 92 11.57 25.46 -13.92
C PHE A 92 10.38 24.72 -14.57
N ARG A 93 10.05 23.49 -14.14
CA ARG A 93 8.91 22.69 -14.62
C ARG A 93 7.60 23.11 -13.93
N THR A 94 7.29 24.39 -14.08
CA THR A 94 6.08 25.02 -13.54
C THR A 94 4.81 24.40 -14.12
N ASP A 95 4.85 23.96 -15.38
CA ASP A 95 3.81 23.20 -16.07
C ASP A 95 3.40 21.93 -15.29
N ARG A 96 4.39 21.12 -14.88
CA ARG A 96 4.16 19.90 -14.09
C ARG A 96 3.72 20.22 -12.68
N ARG A 97 4.29 21.26 -12.08
CA ARG A 97 3.94 21.72 -10.73
C ARG A 97 2.47 22.17 -10.64
N ASP A 98 1.97 22.90 -11.63
CA ASP A 98 0.58 23.34 -11.70
C ASP A 98 -0.37 22.15 -11.84
N ALA A 99 -0.05 21.21 -12.74
CA ALA A 99 -0.81 19.98 -12.94
C ALA A 99 -0.86 19.12 -11.66
N MET A 100 0.27 18.96 -10.96
CA MET A 100 0.32 18.20 -9.70
C MET A 100 -0.43 18.88 -8.57
N THR A 101 -0.31 20.20 -8.45
CA THR A 101 -1.02 20.98 -7.43
C THR A 101 -2.53 20.84 -7.61
N LEU A 102 -3.02 20.97 -8.84
CA LEU A 102 -4.44 20.83 -9.14
C LEU A 102 -4.94 19.39 -8.95
N SER A 103 -4.19 18.38 -9.44
CA SER A 103 -4.55 16.97 -9.27
C SER A 103 -4.67 16.61 -7.79
N ALA A 104 -3.70 17.01 -6.96
CA ALA A 104 -3.72 16.77 -5.52
C ALA A 104 -4.86 17.50 -4.81
N ALA A 105 -5.17 18.74 -5.19
CA ALA A 105 -6.31 19.47 -4.63
C ALA A 105 -7.63 18.74 -4.91
N THR A 106 -7.80 18.21 -6.13
CA THR A 106 -9.03 17.47 -6.50
C THR A 106 -9.20 16.14 -5.78
N THR A 107 -8.11 15.54 -5.28
CA THR A 107 -8.14 14.28 -4.53
C THR A 107 -7.81 14.43 -3.05
N ASN A 108 -7.87 15.66 -2.52
CA ASN A 108 -7.57 16.00 -1.13
C ASN A 108 -6.22 15.42 -0.67
N MET A 109 -5.15 15.79 -1.36
CA MET A 109 -3.78 15.42 -1.05
C MET A 109 -2.95 16.68 -0.77
N GLN A 110 -2.18 16.68 0.32
CA GLN A 110 -1.28 17.77 0.69
C GLN A 110 0.15 17.44 0.28
N LEU A 111 0.64 18.11 -0.75
CA LEU A 111 1.97 17.91 -1.31
C LEU A 111 2.99 18.92 -0.75
N GLU A 112 4.24 18.48 -0.57
CA GLU A 112 5.41 19.32 -0.33
C GLU A 112 6.43 19.08 -1.46
N PHE A 113 6.87 20.15 -2.11
CA PHE A 113 7.82 20.03 -3.23
C PHE A 113 9.25 19.97 -2.72
N VAL A 114 10.04 19.07 -3.32
CA VAL A 114 11.49 18.99 -3.19
C VAL A 114 12.09 19.42 -4.52
N ASP A 115 12.89 20.49 -4.48
CA ASP A 115 13.50 21.04 -5.68
C ASP A 115 14.41 20.00 -6.35
N GLY A 116 14.09 19.71 -7.60
CA GLY A 116 14.89 18.87 -8.48
C GLY A 116 16.25 19.49 -8.75
N VAL A 117 17.24 18.63 -8.96
CA VAL A 117 18.63 19.00 -9.24
C VAL A 117 18.96 18.62 -10.67
N THR A 118 19.53 19.56 -11.41
CA THR A 118 20.04 19.28 -12.75
C THR A 118 21.45 18.70 -12.66
N GLY A 119 21.80 17.76 -13.55
CA GLY A 119 23.07 17.05 -13.43
C GLY A 119 24.32 17.90 -13.65
N ASP A 120 24.18 19.05 -14.29
CA ASP A 120 25.21 20.06 -14.51
C ASP A 120 25.49 20.93 -13.28
N SER A 121 24.54 21.05 -12.34
CA SER A 121 24.74 21.83 -11.11
C SER A 121 25.52 21.09 -10.02
N ILE A 122 25.84 19.80 -10.23
CA ILE A 122 26.49 18.94 -9.22
C ILE A 122 28.01 19.04 -9.37
N LYS A 123 28.70 19.40 -8.28
CA LYS A 123 30.18 19.43 -8.23
C LYS A 123 30.75 18.01 -8.26
N GLN A 124 31.89 17.83 -8.94
CA GLN A 124 32.56 16.52 -9.03
C GLN A 124 32.91 15.91 -7.66
N SER A 125 33.23 16.74 -6.66
CA SER A 125 33.53 16.28 -5.31
C SER A 125 32.32 15.74 -4.54
N ALA A 126 31.10 15.89 -5.06
CA ALA A 126 29.87 15.44 -4.41
C ALA A 126 29.46 14.02 -4.81
N TYR A 127 30.10 13.40 -5.79
CA TYR A 127 29.75 12.05 -6.21
C TYR A 127 30.34 11.01 -5.26
N PRO A 128 29.51 10.09 -4.72
CA PRO A 128 30.03 8.89 -4.10
C PRO A 128 30.63 7.96 -5.16
N PRO A 129 31.37 6.93 -4.75
CA PRO A 129 31.91 5.93 -5.67
C PRO A 129 30.82 5.30 -6.58
N PRO A 130 31.22 4.77 -7.74
CA PRO A 130 32.57 4.82 -8.30
C PRO A 130 32.80 6.15 -9.05
N GLN A 131 34.06 6.48 -9.39
CA GLN A 131 34.40 7.79 -10.01
C GLN A 131 33.75 7.96 -11.39
N GLU A 132 33.43 6.85 -12.03
CA GLU A 132 32.77 6.72 -13.32
C GLU A 132 31.38 7.36 -13.32
N ASN A 133 30.75 7.57 -12.15
CA ASN A 133 29.48 8.30 -12.00
C ASN A 133 29.54 9.71 -12.59
N ILE A 134 30.72 10.33 -12.63
CA ILE A 134 30.92 11.65 -13.24
C ILE A 134 30.62 11.60 -14.75
N LYS A 135 30.72 10.44 -15.40
CA LYS A 135 30.49 10.27 -16.84
C LYS A 135 29.04 9.90 -17.18
N LEU A 136 28.20 9.63 -16.19
CA LEU A 136 26.78 9.38 -16.42
C LEU A 136 26.10 10.62 -17.02
N LEU A 137 25.02 10.38 -17.78
CA LEU A 137 24.25 11.45 -18.40
C LEU A 137 23.78 12.47 -17.34
N PRO A 138 23.73 13.77 -17.66
CA PRO A 138 23.30 14.79 -16.69
C PRO A 138 21.94 14.47 -16.05
N GLY A 139 20.97 14.01 -16.84
CA GLY A 139 19.65 13.61 -16.33
C GLY A 139 19.72 12.52 -15.26
N ILE A 140 20.52 11.46 -15.50
CA ILE A 140 20.76 10.37 -14.54
C ILE A 140 21.36 10.91 -13.23
N ARG A 141 22.37 11.79 -13.32
CA ARG A 141 23.02 12.38 -12.13
C ARG A 141 22.06 13.29 -11.35
N GLY A 142 21.24 14.07 -12.07
CA GLY A 142 20.23 14.95 -11.50
C GLY A 142 19.13 14.18 -10.78
N SER A 143 18.62 13.12 -11.41
CA SER A 143 17.66 12.18 -10.81
C SER A 143 18.16 11.63 -9.49
N TRP A 144 19.34 10.97 -9.49
CA TRP A 144 19.95 10.44 -8.26
C TRP A 144 20.03 11.50 -7.15
N ARG A 145 20.56 12.68 -7.46
CA ARG A 145 20.74 13.74 -6.47
C ARG A 145 19.41 14.23 -5.91
N THR A 146 18.39 14.33 -6.76
CA THR A 146 17.03 14.73 -6.37
C THR A 146 16.42 13.73 -5.40
N HIS A 147 16.49 12.42 -5.69
CA HIS A 147 16.03 11.39 -4.76
C HIS A 147 16.83 11.40 -3.45
N MET A 148 18.16 11.57 -3.51
CA MET A 148 18.98 11.66 -2.29
C MET A 148 18.58 12.87 -1.42
N ASN A 149 18.19 14.00 -2.00
CA ASN A 149 17.69 15.16 -1.24
C ASN A 149 16.37 14.86 -0.53
N ALA A 150 15.44 14.15 -1.18
CA ALA A 150 14.20 13.72 -0.55
C ALA A 150 14.45 12.72 0.59
N LEU A 151 15.38 11.78 0.42
CA LEU A 151 15.77 10.87 1.51
C LEU A 151 16.46 11.61 2.66
N GLN A 152 17.32 12.59 2.38
CA GLN A 152 17.91 13.46 3.40
C GLN A 152 16.83 14.18 4.19
N ARG A 153 15.82 14.76 3.51
CA ARG A 153 14.67 15.42 4.14
C ARG A 153 13.94 14.49 5.12
N VAL A 154 13.73 13.22 4.77
CA VAL A 154 13.12 12.22 5.66
C VAL A 154 13.96 12.02 6.93
N VAL A 155 15.28 11.88 6.78
CA VAL A 155 16.19 11.65 7.91
C VAL A 155 16.37 12.90 8.77
N GLU A 156 16.64 14.05 8.17
CA GLU A 156 16.89 15.32 8.86
C GLU A 156 15.67 15.80 9.65
N GLN A 157 14.47 15.65 9.10
CA GLN A 157 13.23 16.02 9.80
C GLN A 157 12.72 14.90 10.71
N ASN A 158 13.44 13.78 10.83
CA ASN A 158 13.05 12.64 11.65
C ASN A 158 11.63 12.14 11.31
N LEU A 159 11.27 12.16 10.01
CA LEU A 159 9.96 11.69 9.55
C LEU A 159 9.86 10.18 9.74
N THR A 160 8.72 9.68 10.20
CA THR A 160 8.50 8.24 10.33
C THR A 160 8.35 7.58 8.97
N THR A 161 7.61 8.23 8.08
CA THR A 161 7.35 7.77 6.71
C THR A 161 7.16 8.96 5.78
N ALA A 162 7.56 8.82 4.52
CA ALA A 162 7.20 9.76 3.46
C ALA A 162 6.90 9.00 2.17
N LEU A 163 5.85 9.41 1.46
CA LEU A 163 5.57 8.99 0.09
C LEU A 163 6.18 10.00 -0.87
N ILE A 164 7.03 9.55 -1.78
CA ILE A 164 7.79 10.36 -2.72
C ILE A 164 7.23 10.11 -4.12
N PHE A 165 6.95 11.19 -4.84
CA PHE A 165 6.43 11.21 -6.20
C PHE A 165 7.41 11.86 -7.17
N GLU A 166 7.49 11.33 -8.38
CA GLU A 166 7.96 12.08 -9.55
C GLU A 166 6.83 13.02 -10.03
N ASP A 167 7.15 14.13 -10.70
CA ASP A 167 6.16 15.17 -11.07
C ASP A 167 5.31 14.84 -12.32
N ASP A 168 5.58 13.71 -12.96
CA ASP A 168 4.78 13.08 -14.01
C ASP A 168 3.97 11.87 -13.49
N VAL A 169 3.83 11.73 -12.17
CA VAL A 169 2.91 10.75 -11.56
C VAL A 169 1.43 11.09 -11.82
N ASP A 170 0.59 10.07 -11.78
CA ASP A 170 -0.86 10.16 -11.75
C ASP A 170 -1.48 8.96 -11.00
N TRP A 171 -2.77 9.06 -10.67
CA TRP A 171 -3.51 8.03 -9.94
C TRP A 171 -4.96 7.92 -10.42
N ASP A 172 -5.59 6.78 -10.13
CA ASP A 172 -7.04 6.61 -10.32
C ASP A 172 -7.81 7.40 -9.24
N VAL A 173 -8.98 7.94 -9.57
CA VAL A 173 -9.86 8.63 -8.60
C VAL A 173 -10.17 7.78 -7.35
N ARG A 174 -10.11 6.45 -7.47
CA ARG A 174 -10.28 5.46 -6.39
C ARG A 174 -8.99 5.21 -5.58
N ILE A 175 -8.06 6.15 -5.54
CA ILE A 175 -6.74 5.99 -4.92
C ILE A 175 -6.79 5.49 -3.48
N ARG A 176 -7.75 5.95 -2.66
CA ARG A 176 -7.87 5.56 -1.25
C ARG A 176 -8.32 4.12 -1.10
N GLN A 177 -9.27 3.67 -1.92
CA GLN A 177 -9.75 2.29 -1.95
C GLN A 177 -8.63 1.32 -2.35
N ASN A 178 -7.77 1.73 -3.29
CA ASN A 178 -6.60 0.95 -3.69
C ASN A 178 -5.55 0.89 -2.57
N LEU A 179 -5.25 2.03 -1.94
CA LEU A 179 -4.30 2.09 -0.83
C LEU A 179 -4.77 1.33 0.41
N GLN A 180 -6.07 1.28 0.71
CA GLN A 180 -6.62 0.46 1.80
C GLN A 180 -6.34 -1.04 1.57
N ARG A 181 -6.52 -1.53 0.33
CA ARG A 181 -6.24 -2.93 -0.02
C ARG A 181 -4.74 -3.23 0.04
N PHE A 182 -3.90 -2.31 -0.45
CA PHE A 182 -2.46 -2.40 -0.30
C PHE A 182 -2.03 -2.42 1.18
N ALA A 183 -2.60 -1.55 2.02
CA ALA A 183 -2.25 -1.46 3.44
C ALA A 183 -2.54 -2.77 4.18
N LEU A 184 -3.64 -3.43 3.87
CA LEU A 184 -3.89 -4.79 4.37
C LEU A 184 -2.78 -5.76 3.92
N ALA A 185 -2.46 -5.80 2.63
CA ALA A 185 -1.39 -6.66 2.13
C ALA A 185 -0.02 -6.35 2.77
N SER A 186 0.33 -5.07 2.90
CA SER A 186 1.64 -4.63 3.38
C SER A 186 1.86 -5.03 4.84
N ARG A 187 0.85 -4.93 5.69
CA ARG A 187 0.89 -5.39 7.09
C ARG A 187 1.22 -6.88 7.20
N PHE A 188 0.78 -7.69 6.25
CA PHE A 188 1.12 -9.11 6.23
C PHE A 188 2.54 -9.33 5.69
N LEU A 189 2.86 -8.73 4.54
CA LEU A 189 4.12 -8.97 3.83
C LEU A 189 5.35 -8.36 4.50
N SER A 190 5.18 -7.27 5.27
CA SER A 190 6.25 -6.62 6.02
C SER A 190 6.73 -7.45 7.23
N THR A 191 5.93 -8.43 7.66
CA THR A 191 6.31 -9.28 8.79
C THR A 191 7.22 -10.41 8.32
N ASN A 192 8.30 -10.66 9.05
CA ASN A 192 9.12 -11.86 8.87
C ASN A 192 8.47 -13.02 9.63
N LYS A 193 7.43 -13.59 9.01
CA LYS A 193 6.66 -14.71 9.57
C LYS A 193 7.34 -16.05 9.34
N GLU A 194 6.87 -17.02 10.13
CA GLU A 194 7.08 -18.46 9.96
C GLU A 194 6.87 -18.93 8.50
N ILE A 195 7.44 -20.09 8.18
CA ILE A 195 7.22 -20.80 6.91
C ILE A 195 5.71 -21.06 6.73
N LEU A 196 5.08 -20.29 5.84
CA LEU A 196 3.64 -20.28 5.61
C LEU A 196 3.13 -21.64 5.12
N SER A 197 3.94 -22.34 4.32
CA SER A 197 3.62 -23.68 3.80
C SER A 197 3.51 -24.76 4.88
N SER A 198 4.05 -24.53 6.08
CA SER A 198 3.90 -25.46 7.21
C SER A 198 2.62 -25.26 8.01
N SER A 199 1.93 -24.13 7.81
CA SER A 199 0.73 -23.78 8.58
C SER A 199 -0.54 -24.25 7.86
N PRO A 200 -1.42 -25.04 8.49
CA PRO A 200 -2.71 -25.42 7.90
C PRO A 200 -3.68 -24.23 7.74
N ARG A 201 -3.33 -23.06 8.28
CA ARG A 201 -4.12 -21.82 8.16
C ARG A 201 -4.10 -21.25 6.75
N TYR A 202 -2.97 -21.39 6.03
CA TYR A 202 -2.78 -20.78 4.73
C TYR A 202 -2.95 -21.82 3.63
N LYS A 203 -3.95 -21.63 2.77
CA LYS A 203 -4.17 -22.46 1.59
C LYS A 203 -3.42 -21.81 0.42
N ILE A 204 -2.19 -22.25 0.18
CA ILE A 204 -1.34 -21.71 -0.87
C ILE A 204 -1.70 -22.40 -2.19
N GLU A 205 -1.96 -21.60 -3.21
CA GLU A 205 -2.17 -22.03 -4.59
C GLU A 205 -0.87 -21.80 -5.37
N ASN A 206 -0.50 -22.72 -6.26
CA ASN A 206 0.71 -22.57 -7.08
C ASN A 206 0.30 -22.23 -8.50
N VAL A 207 0.63 -21.02 -8.95
CA VAL A 207 0.43 -20.56 -10.32
C VAL A 207 1.71 -20.80 -11.11
N GLU A 208 1.63 -21.12 -12.40
CA GLU A 208 2.82 -21.26 -13.25
C GLU A 208 3.51 -19.90 -13.42
N ASN A 209 4.84 -19.88 -13.32
CA ASN A 209 5.59 -18.66 -13.61
C ASN A 209 5.81 -18.53 -15.13
N VAL A 210 5.21 -17.50 -15.71
CA VAL A 210 5.24 -17.22 -17.15
C VAL A 210 6.33 -16.21 -17.55
N GLU A 211 7.14 -15.75 -16.60
CA GLU A 211 8.28 -14.88 -16.91
C GLU A 211 9.35 -15.63 -17.73
N THR A 212 9.81 -15.01 -18.80
CA THR A 212 10.90 -15.48 -19.66
C THR A 212 12.13 -14.58 -19.53
N GLU A 213 13.29 -14.98 -20.07
CA GLU A 213 14.47 -14.11 -20.12
C GLU A 213 14.17 -12.77 -20.84
N GLU A 214 13.32 -12.79 -21.89
CA GLU A 214 12.94 -11.59 -22.64
C GLU A 214 12.07 -10.61 -21.84
N THR A 215 11.15 -11.13 -21.01
CA THR A 215 10.38 -10.28 -20.09
C THR A 215 11.25 -9.85 -18.92
N THR A 216 12.16 -10.72 -18.45
CA THR A 216 12.97 -10.51 -17.24
C THR A 216 14.15 -9.56 -17.43
N PHE A 217 14.76 -9.51 -18.62
CA PHE A 217 15.77 -8.50 -18.97
C PHE A 217 15.20 -7.07 -18.85
N ARG A 218 13.88 -6.93 -19.01
CA ARG A 218 13.13 -5.69 -18.80
C ARG A 218 12.55 -5.56 -17.40
N MET A 219 12.97 -6.39 -16.43
CA MET A 219 12.47 -6.38 -15.03
C MET A 219 13.60 -6.42 -13.98
N LEU A 220 14.86 -6.26 -14.40
CA LEU A 220 16.09 -6.10 -13.59
C LEU A 220 16.79 -7.36 -13.09
N SER A 221 16.10 -8.41 -12.62
CA SER A 221 16.77 -9.60 -12.06
C SER A 221 16.08 -10.92 -12.43
N ASP A 222 16.86 -11.84 -13.02
CA ASP A 222 16.49 -13.25 -13.29
C ASP A 222 17.05 -14.22 -12.24
N ASN A 223 17.80 -13.71 -11.27
CA ASN A 223 18.37 -14.52 -10.21
C ASN A 223 17.26 -15.12 -9.34
N HIS A 224 17.41 -16.40 -8.98
CA HIS A 224 16.54 -17.07 -8.01
C HIS A 224 15.05 -17.12 -8.42
N THR A 225 14.76 -17.14 -9.73
CA THR A 225 13.41 -17.39 -10.27
C THR A 225 12.81 -18.70 -9.75
N MET A 226 11.48 -18.69 -9.63
CA MET A 226 10.70 -19.85 -9.18
C MET A 226 9.89 -20.40 -10.34
N ALA A 227 9.76 -21.72 -10.44
CA ALA A 227 8.92 -22.36 -11.46
C ALA A 227 7.41 -22.14 -11.20
N HIS A 228 7.05 -21.96 -9.93
CA HIS A 228 5.69 -21.70 -9.49
C HIS A 228 5.64 -20.49 -8.57
N LEU A 229 4.54 -19.76 -8.66
CA LEU A 229 4.22 -18.55 -7.90
C LEU A 229 3.24 -18.91 -6.77
N PRO A 230 3.73 -19.07 -5.52
CA PRO A 230 2.86 -19.38 -4.39
C PRO A 230 1.96 -18.18 -4.08
N SER A 231 0.65 -18.39 -4.21
CA SER A 231 -0.37 -17.36 -4.20
C SER A 231 -1.38 -17.61 -3.08
N LEU A 232 -1.89 -16.54 -2.47
CA LEU A 232 -2.90 -16.57 -1.42
C LEU A 232 -3.89 -15.41 -1.58
N PRO A 233 -5.21 -15.64 -1.60
CA PRO A 233 -6.17 -14.54 -1.66
C PRO A 233 -6.06 -13.61 -0.45
N LEU A 234 -5.96 -12.30 -0.68
CA LEU A 234 -5.84 -11.29 0.39
C LEU A 234 -6.97 -11.39 1.42
N ALA A 235 -8.20 -11.63 0.95
CA ALA A 235 -9.37 -11.81 1.82
C ALA A 235 -9.26 -13.01 2.78
N SER A 236 -8.43 -14.01 2.46
CA SER A 236 -8.25 -15.18 3.33
C SER A 236 -7.50 -14.85 4.63
N LEU A 237 -6.68 -13.79 4.63
CA LEU A 237 -5.88 -13.37 5.78
C LEU A 237 -6.70 -12.76 6.91
N TYR A 238 -7.89 -12.23 6.60
CA TYR A 238 -8.70 -11.46 7.52
C TYR A 238 -9.98 -12.16 7.97
N ARG A 239 -10.00 -13.48 7.84
CA ARG A 239 -11.07 -14.31 8.38
C ARG A 239 -10.99 -14.32 9.91
N LYS A 240 -12.14 -14.14 10.59
CA LYS A 240 -12.34 -14.08 12.06
C LYS A 240 -11.09 -14.45 12.87
N SER A 241 -10.29 -13.45 13.24
CA SER A 241 -9.15 -13.62 14.13
C SER A 241 -9.56 -13.31 15.57
N HIS A 242 -9.41 -14.27 16.48
CA HIS A 242 -9.67 -14.12 17.92
C HIS A 242 -8.53 -13.43 18.70
N HIS A 243 -7.62 -12.73 18.00
CA HIS A 243 -6.47 -12.10 18.62
C HIS A 243 -6.52 -10.59 18.45
N PRO A 244 -6.32 -9.81 19.54
CA PRO A 244 -6.13 -8.38 19.43
C PRO A 244 -4.89 -8.14 18.57
N GLN A 245 -5.09 -7.63 17.37
CA GLN A 245 -3.96 -7.14 16.59
C GLN A 245 -3.50 -5.86 17.26
N HIS A 246 -2.27 -5.83 17.76
CA HIS A 246 -1.61 -4.56 18.04
C HIS A 246 -1.58 -3.77 16.73
N HIS A 247 -2.45 -2.76 16.65
CA HIS A 247 -2.46 -1.86 15.52
C HIS A 247 -1.22 -0.97 15.63
N SER A 248 -0.25 -1.19 14.73
CA SER A 248 0.74 -0.15 14.44
C SER A 248 -0.01 1.15 14.13
N SER A 249 0.54 2.28 14.56
CA SER A 249 0.03 3.61 14.24
C SER A 249 0.04 3.93 12.74
N SER A 250 0.73 3.12 11.93
CA SER A 250 0.75 3.25 10.47
C SER A 250 -0.24 2.26 9.84
N PRO A 251 -1.10 2.71 8.89
CA PRO A 251 -1.99 1.81 8.19
C PRO A 251 -1.23 0.77 7.36
N TYR A 252 -0.03 1.11 6.89
CA TYR A 252 0.81 0.24 6.07
C TYR A 252 1.65 -0.77 6.86
N GLY A 253 1.38 -0.92 8.16
CA GLY A 253 2.18 -1.74 9.08
C GLY A 253 3.34 -0.96 9.69
N ASP A 254 4.02 -1.58 10.65
CA ASP A 254 5.09 -0.94 11.42
C ASP A 254 6.24 -0.45 10.51
N PRO A 255 6.47 0.89 10.42
CA PRO A 255 7.55 1.46 9.61
C PRO A 255 8.95 0.97 10.01
N SER A 256 9.13 0.40 11.20
CA SER A 256 10.39 -0.22 11.60
C SER A 256 10.68 -1.56 10.89
N GLN A 257 9.66 -2.16 10.28
CA GLN A 257 9.71 -3.50 9.69
C GLN A 257 9.84 -3.49 8.16
N TRP A 258 9.55 -2.38 7.48
CA TRP A 258 9.72 -2.25 6.03
C TRP A 258 10.64 -1.08 5.66
N ASP A 259 11.26 -1.14 4.49
CA ASP A 259 12.17 -0.11 3.97
C ASP A 259 11.51 0.72 2.87
N VAL A 260 10.88 0.07 1.88
CA VAL A 260 10.23 0.71 0.74
C VAL A 260 8.83 0.13 0.51
N LEU A 261 7.85 0.99 0.21
CA LEU A 261 6.56 0.61 -0.38
C LEU A 261 6.52 1.17 -1.80
N TRP A 262 6.61 0.30 -2.80
CA TRP A 262 6.67 0.66 -4.20
C TRP A 262 5.25 0.70 -4.79
N PHE A 263 4.67 1.90 -4.83
CA PHE A 263 3.29 2.08 -5.26
C PHE A 263 3.14 2.37 -6.75
N GLY A 264 4.18 2.92 -7.37
CA GLY A 264 4.21 3.33 -8.76
C GLY A 264 5.50 2.91 -9.43
N HIS A 265 5.35 2.09 -10.46
CA HIS A 265 6.42 1.52 -11.25
C HIS A 265 5.94 1.43 -12.70
N CYS A 266 6.86 1.32 -13.65
CA CYS A 266 6.54 1.02 -15.03
C CYS A 266 6.67 -0.49 -15.31
N GLY A 267 7.29 -1.27 -14.43
CA GLY A 267 7.34 -2.73 -14.54
C GLY A 267 7.78 -3.36 -13.23
N ALA A 268 7.36 -4.59 -12.96
CA ALA A 268 7.72 -5.32 -11.75
C ALA A 268 7.93 -6.79 -12.09
N GLY A 269 9.01 -7.38 -11.56
CA GLY A 269 9.22 -8.81 -11.60
C GLY A 269 8.50 -9.52 -10.46
N PHE A 270 8.03 -10.74 -10.71
CA PHE A 270 7.48 -11.58 -9.67
C PHE A 270 8.53 -11.91 -8.59
N PRO A 271 8.10 -12.20 -7.35
CA PRO A 271 9.01 -12.52 -6.26
C PRO A 271 10.01 -13.63 -6.59
N ARG A 272 11.22 -13.47 -6.05
CA ARG A 272 12.30 -14.47 -6.12
C ARG A 272 12.39 -15.25 -4.81
N TYR A 273 12.99 -16.44 -4.87
CA TYR A 273 13.26 -17.20 -3.65
C TYR A 273 14.35 -16.50 -2.83
N SER A 274 14.16 -16.44 -1.50
CA SER A 274 15.16 -15.88 -0.60
C SER A 274 16.26 -16.91 -0.31
N PRO A 275 17.55 -16.59 -0.54
CA PRO A 275 18.67 -17.49 -0.25
C PRO A 275 18.83 -17.81 1.25
N LEU A 276 18.12 -17.09 2.12
CA LEU A 276 18.10 -17.32 3.57
C LEU A 276 17.22 -18.52 3.98
N HIS A 277 16.35 -19.01 3.09
CA HIS A 277 15.42 -20.12 3.36
C HIS A 277 15.62 -21.26 2.36
N LYS A 278 15.03 -22.44 2.62
CA LYS A 278 15.06 -23.52 1.65
C LYS A 278 14.24 -23.11 0.43
N LYS A 279 14.67 -23.53 -0.77
CA LYS A 279 13.99 -23.21 -2.04
C LYS A 279 12.50 -23.63 -2.05
N THR A 280 12.12 -24.63 -1.25
CA THR A 280 10.76 -25.14 -1.10
C THR A 280 9.90 -24.36 -0.10
N ASP A 281 10.50 -23.50 0.72
CA ASP A 281 9.78 -22.79 1.77
C ASP A 281 8.98 -21.63 1.15
N VAL A 282 7.69 -21.56 1.48
CA VAL A 282 6.87 -20.40 1.18
C VAL A 282 6.88 -19.51 2.42
N THR A 283 7.40 -18.30 2.29
CA THR A 283 7.46 -17.29 3.33
C THR A 283 6.80 -16.00 2.85
N THR A 284 6.76 -14.97 3.70
CA THR A 284 6.33 -13.64 3.25
C THR A 284 7.24 -13.05 2.18
N ALA A 285 8.43 -13.61 1.94
CA ALA A 285 9.37 -13.11 0.93
C ALA A 285 9.03 -13.51 -0.51
N ASN A 286 8.32 -14.62 -0.70
CA ASN A 286 8.01 -15.16 -2.02
C ASN A 286 6.51 -15.43 -2.26
N VAL A 287 5.66 -15.30 -1.24
CA VAL A 287 4.21 -15.39 -1.41
C VAL A 287 3.64 -14.15 -2.10
N ILE A 288 2.66 -14.38 -2.97
CA ILE A 288 1.88 -13.35 -3.65
C ILE A 288 0.49 -13.28 -3.02
N LEU A 289 0.06 -12.09 -2.63
CA LEU A 289 -1.31 -11.85 -2.16
C LEU A 289 -2.18 -11.38 -3.32
N THR A 290 -3.22 -12.14 -3.66
CA THR A 290 -4.09 -11.85 -4.81
C THR A 290 -5.36 -11.11 -4.39
N ASN A 291 -5.75 -10.12 -5.18
CA ASN A 291 -7.01 -9.38 -5.09
C ASN A 291 -7.75 -9.46 -6.43
N PRO A 292 -8.54 -10.53 -6.65
CA PRO A 292 -9.26 -10.75 -7.91
C PRO A 292 -10.49 -9.85 -8.01
N ASN A 293 -10.93 -9.58 -9.25
CA ASN A 293 -12.09 -8.72 -9.56
C ASN A 293 -11.91 -7.26 -9.11
N ASP A 294 -10.68 -6.76 -9.17
CA ASP A 294 -10.37 -5.35 -8.97
C ASP A 294 -10.65 -4.57 -10.27
N GLU A 295 -11.81 -3.93 -10.34
CA GLU A 295 -12.22 -3.12 -11.50
C GLU A 295 -11.31 -1.90 -11.75
N THR A 296 -10.35 -1.58 -10.86
CA THR A 296 -9.33 -0.57 -11.13
C THR A 296 -8.19 -1.08 -12.01
N VAL A 297 -8.04 -2.40 -12.13
CA VAL A 297 -7.05 -3.04 -13.00
C VAL A 297 -7.62 -3.13 -14.43
N PRO A 298 -6.89 -2.68 -15.46
CA PRO A 298 -7.31 -2.86 -16.84
C PRO A 298 -7.41 -4.32 -17.27
N ALA A 299 -8.15 -4.57 -18.36
CA ALA A 299 -8.15 -5.88 -19.01
C ALA A 299 -6.71 -6.32 -19.41
N PRO A 300 -6.41 -7.63 -19.45
CA PRO A 300 -5.06 -8.15 -19.74
C PRO A 300 -4.38 -7.55 -20.97
N ARG A 301 -5.12 -7.29 -22.06
CA ARG A 301 -4.57 -6.68 -23.29
C ARG A 301 -3.98 -5.28 -23.10
N HIS A 302 -4.38 -4.57 -22.05
CA HIS A 302 -3.98 -3.21 -21.73
C HIS A 302 -2.85 -3.18 -20.69
N LEU A 303 -2.47 -4.33 -20.10
CA LEU A 303 -1.39 -4.42 -19.13
C LEU A 303 -0.04 -4.37 -19.85
N LYS A 304 0.43 -3.15 -20.10
CA LYS A 304 1.71 -2.87 -20.76
C LYS A 304 2.45 -1.76 -20.00
N ALA A 305 3.66 -2.11 -19.61
CA ALA A 305 4.62 -1.26 -18.91
C ALA A 305 4.91 0.08 -19.60
N HIS A 306 5.06 0.05 -20.93
CA HIS A 306 5.43 1.20 -21.72
C HIS A 306 4.69 1.24 -23.07
N PRO A 307 4.37 2.43 -23.63
CA PRO A 307 3.71 2.54 -24.94
C PRO A 307 4.45 1.83 -26.08
N PHE A 308 5.79 1.77 -26.03
CA PHE A 308 6.63 1.13 -27.05
C PHE A 308 6.94 -0.34 -26.75
N GLN A 309 6.43 -0.88 -25.64
CA GLN A 309 6.65 -2.26 -25.31
C GLN A 309 5.71 -3.15 -26.13
N SER A 310 6.29 -4.05 -26.91
CA SER A 310 5.57 -5.03 -27.73
C SER A 310 4.97 -6.17 -26.90
N ILE A 311 5.48 -6.40 -25.68
CA ILE A 311 5.15 -7.56 -24.83
C ILE A 311 4.24 -7.12 -23.68
N LEU A 312 3.24 -7.93 -23.34
CA LEU A 312 2.38 -7.70 -22.18
C LEU A 312 3.17 -7.90 -20.87
N ASP A 313 2.67 -7.28 -19.81
CA ASP A 313 3.09 -7.60 -18.45
C ASP A 313 2.83 -9.09 -18.17
N PRO A 314 3.80 -9.87 -17.64
CA PRO A 314 3.59 -11.28 -17.29
C PRO A 314 2.37 -11.53 -16.38
N LEU A 315 1.97 -10.54 -15.60
CA LEU A 315 0.72 -10.55 -14.84
C LEU A 315 -0.51 -10.88 -15.69
N ALA A 316 -0.56 -10.37 -16.93
CA ALA A 316 -1.67 -10.52 -17.85
C ALA A 316 -1.95 -11.98 -18.22
N GLU A 317 -0.91 -12.82 -18.22
CA GLU A 317 -1.00 -14.24 -18.53
C GLU A 317 -1.11 -15.09 -17.26
N ALA A 318 -0.36 -14.75 -16.20
CA ALA A 318 -0.31 -15.56 -14.98
C ALA A 318 -1.62 -15.54 -14.17
N TYR A 319 -2.38 -14.46 -14.21
CA TYR A 319 -3.57 -14.29 -13.36
C TYR A 319 -4.85 -13.96 -14.16
N PRO A 320 -6.04 -14.28 -13.63
CA PRO A 320 -7.30 -13.92 -14.26
C PRO A 320 -7.44 -12.40 -14.50
N PRO A 321 -8.24 -11.97 -15.50
CA PRO A 321 -8.53 -10.56 -15.74
C PRO A 321 -8.94 -9.80 -14.47
N HIS A 322 -8.58 -8.51 -14.40
CA HIS A 322 -8.88 -7.64 -13.26
C HIS A 322 -8.33 -8.18 -11.93
N THR A 323 -7.13 -8.75 -11.94
CA THR A 323 -6.45 -9.17 -10.71
C THR A 323 -5.33 -8.21 -10.38
N ARG A 324 -5.34 -7.66 -9.16
CA ARG A 324 -4.19 -6.98 -8.57
C ARG A 324 -3.48 -7.94 -7.65
N ILE A 325 -2.15 -7.95 -7.68
CA ILE A 325 -1.33 -8.72 -6.76
C ILE A 325 -0.47 -7.80 -5.90
N TYR A 326 -0.12 -8.27 -4.71
CA TYR A 326 0.79 -7.60 -3.78
C TYR A 326 1.85 -8.57 -3.32
N HIS A 327 3.10 -8.16 -3.33
CA HIS A 327 4.20 -9.06 -3.04
C HIS A 327 5.45 -8.33 -2.56
N ARG A 328 6.48 -9.07 -2.12
CA ARG A 328 7.81 -8.48 -1.96
C ARG A 328 8.43 -8.24 -3.32
N SER A 329 9.12 -7.13 -3.38
CA SER A 329 9.88 -6.60 -4.51
C SER A 329 11.18 -7.35 -4.83
N THR A 330 11.21 -8.66 -4.59
CA THR A 330 12.44 -9.45 -4.75
C THR A 330 12.76 -9.75 -6.21
N GLY A 331 11.80 -9.57 -7.13
CA GLY A 331 12.00 -9.61 -8.58
C GLY A 331 12.57 -8.33 -9.18
N GLY A 332 12.58 -7.24 -8.40
CA GLY A 332 12.96 -5.90 -8.85
C GLY A 332 11.81 -5.12 -9.49
N GLU A 333 11.91 -3.80 -9.42
CA GLU A 333 10.95 -2.83 -9.97
C GLU A 333 11.64 -1.82 -10.87
N LEU A 334 10.96 -1.42 -11.94
CA LEU A 334 11.39 -0.34 -12.81
C LEU A 334 10.58 0.94 -12.57
N CYS A 335 11.23 2.09 -12.74
CA CYS A 335 10.69 3.41 -12.49
C CYS A 335 10.32 3.67 -11.02
N THR A 336 10.54 4.89 -10.54
CA THR A 336 10.27 5.32 -9.15
C THR A 336 9.16 6.36 -9.06
N VAL A 337 8.21 6.31 -10.00
CA VAL A 337 7.13 7.29 -10.17
C VAL A 337 6.39 7.57 -8.85
N ALA A 338 6.17 6.54 -8.03
CA ALA A 338 5.72 6.72 -6.65
C ALA A 338 6.26 5.62 -5.71
N TYR A 339 6.99 5.99 -4.67
CA TYR A 339 7.43 5.06 -3.63
C TYR A 339 7.45 5.73 -2.26
N ALA A 340 7.07 4.99 -1.22
CA ALA A 340 7.24 5.46 0.15
C ALA A 340 8.46 4.82 0.79
N VAL A 341 9.08 5.57 1.70
CA VAL A 341 10.18 5.11 2.53
C VAL A 341 9.82 5.26 3.99
N SER A 342 10.23 4.29 4.81
CA SER A 342 10.27 4.46 6.26
C SER A 342 11.52 5.25 6.63
N GLN A 343 11.57 5.78 7.85
CA GLN A 343 12.80 6.42 8.35
C GLN A 343 14.02 5.50 8.24
N ARG A 344 13.86 4.24 8.65
CA ARG A 344 14.89 3.20 8.55
C ARG A 344 15.28 2.97 7.09
N GLY A 345 14.29 2.87 6.19
CA GLY A 345 14.51 2.74 4.76
C GLY A 345 15.34 3.89 4.21
N ALA A 346 14.95 5.13 4.50
CA ALA A 346 15.68 6.31 4.05
C ALA A 346 17.14 6.34 4.51
N GLN A 347 17.43 5.98 5.77
CA GLN A 347 18.79 5.87 6.27
C GLN A 347 19.61 4.82 5.51
N ARG A 348 19.04 3.65 5.24
CA ARG A 348 19.71 2.57 4.51
C ARG A 348 19.95 2.93 3.04
N LEU A 349 18.99 3.59 2.42
CA LEU A 349 19.09 4.06 1.04
C LEU A 349 20.13 5.18 0.91
N LEU A 350 20.18 6.12 1.85
CA LEU A 350 21.26 7.13 1.90
C LEU A 350 22.63 6.50 2.12
N HIS A 351 22.72 5.52 3.03
CA HIS A 351 23.96 4.78 3.23
C HIS A 351 24.39 4.05 1.96
N GLN A 352 23.47 3.40 1.25
CA GLN A 352 23.77 2.73 0.00
C GLN A 352 24.15 3.73 -1.09
N PHE A 353 23.24 4.60 -1.50
CA PHE A 353 23.38 5.40 -2.72
C PHE A 353 24.05 6.77 -2.51
N GLY A 354 24.16 7.23 -1.27
CA GLY A 354 24.83 8.49 -0.92
C GLY A 354 26.23 8.32 -0.34
N VAL A 355 26.57 7.15 0.21
CA VAL A 355 27.84 6.90 0.92
C VAL A 355 28.63 5.74 0.31
N LYS A 356 28.05 4.54 0.22
CA LYS A 356 28.73 3.34 -0.29
C LYS A 356 28.97 3.43 -1.80
N GLY A 357 27.93 3.80 -2.54
CA GLY A 357 27.98 4.04 -3.97
C GLY A 357 26.75 3.58 -4.75
N TRP A 358 26.70 4.03 -5.99
CA TRP A 358 25.65 3.74 -6.98
C TRP A 358 26.28 3.77 -8.37
N ASN A 359 25.73 3.07 -9.35
CA ASN A 359 26.26 3.11 -10.72
C ASN A 359 25.18 2.72 -11.73
N GLY A 360 24.35 3.68 -12.16
CA GLY A 360 23.27 3.40 -13.08
C GLY A 360 22.19 4.47 -13.06
N ILE A 361 20.98 4.14 -13.49
CA ILE A 361 19.80 5.00 -13.32
C ILE A 361 19.22 4.71 -11.94
N PHE A 362 18.85 5.74 -11.18
CA PHE A 362 18.47 5.60 -9.76
C PHE A 362 17.32 4.61 -9.55
N ASP A 363 16.31 4.62 -10.43
CA ASP A 363 15.16 3.73 -10.36
C ASP A 363 15.54 2.25 -10.46
N SER A 364 16.39 1.93 -11.43
CA SER A 364 16.90 0.59 -11.69
C SER A 364 17.80 0.12 -10.55
N GLU A 365 18.62 1.02 -10.01
CA GLU A 365 19.47 0.73 -8.87
C GLU A 365 18.66 0.49 -7.59
N LEU A 366 17.58 1.24 -7.36
CA LEU A 366 16.66 1.01 -6.24
C LEU A 366 15.93 -0.32 -6.41
N GLY A 367 15.49 -0.67 -7.62
CA GLY A 367 14.83 -1.94 -7.92
C GLY A 367 15.73 -3.13 -7.68
N ARG A 368 16.98 -3.07 -8.17
CA ARG A 368 18.04 -4.06 -7.87
C ARG A 368 18.31 -4.15 -6.38
N TRP A 369 18.36 -3.01 -5.69
CA TRP A 369 18.55 -3.00 -4.25
C TRP A 369 17.42 -3.73 -3.54
N CYS A 370 16.16 -3.52 -3.93
CA CYS A 370 15.01 -4.26 -3.40
C CYS A 370 15.04 -5.75 -3.76
N ALA A 371 15.58 -6.12 -4.92
CA ALA A 371 15.87 -7.51 -5.31
C ALA A 371 17.01 -8.17 -4.52
N GLY A 372 17.70 -7.43 -3.65
CA GLY A 372 18.82 -7.93 -2.85
C GLY A 372 20.17 -7.87 -3.57
N GLU A 373 20.24 -7.17 -4.70
CA GLU A 373 21.46 -6.96 -5.47
C GLU A 373 22.12 -5.63 -5.07
N ASP A 374 23.45 -5.61 -5.03
CA ASP A 374 24.20 -4.38 -4.83
C ASP A 374 24.60 -3.78 -6.19
N PRO A 375 24.75 -2.44 -6.29
CA PRO A 375 25.24 -1.79 -7.50
C PRO A 375 26.55 -2.41 -8.00
N ASP A 376 26.69 -2.57 -9.31
CA ASP A 376 27.98 -2.93 -9.91
C ASP A 376 28.92 -1.73 -9.80
N MET A 377 29.86 -1.80 -8.87
CA MET A 377 30.82 -0.72 -8.61
C MET A 377 31.95 -0.65 -9.66
N GLY A 378 31.88 -1.46 -10.73
CA GLY A 378 32.83 -1.46 -11.84
C GLY A 378 34.13 -2.22 -11.54
N ALA A 379 34.98 -2.34 -12.57
CA ALA A 379 36.23 -3.11 -12.51
C ALA A 379 37.28 -2.53 -11.53
N SER A 380 37.17 -1.24 -11.22
CA SER A 380 38.05 -0.51 -10.30
C SER A 380 37.70 -0.73 -8.81
N ALA A 381 36.58 -1.39 -8.51
CA ALA A 381 36.16 -1.67 -7.14
C ALA A 381 36.99 -2.79 -6.49
N SER A 382 37.42 -2.56 -5.24
CA SER A 382 38.25 -3.48 -4.47
C SER A 382 37.55 -4.85 -4.28
N PRO A 383 38.24 -6.01 -4.36
CA PRO A 383 37.62 -7.35 -4.33
C PRO A 383 36.73 -7.65 -3.12
N SER A 384 36.83 -6.87 -2.03
CA SER A 384 35.97 -6.97 -0.85
C SER A 384 34.51 -6.57 -1.10
N SER A 385 34.20 -5.82 -2.17
CA SER A 385 32.83 -5.50 -2.59
C SER A 385 32.11 -6.66 -3.31
N LYS A 386 32.83 -7.74 -3.66
CA LYS A 386 32.27 -8.96 -4.28
C LYS A 386 31.84 -10.02 -3.26
N LYS A 387 32.05 -9.81 -1.96
CA LYS A 387 31.48 -10.69 -0.93
C LYS A 387 29.98 -10.42 -0.82
N LYS A 388 29.15 -11.44 -1.11
CA LYS A 388 27.73 -11.46 -0.70
C LYS A 388 27.68 -11.08 0.78
N ILE A 389 27.19 -9.89 1.11
CA ILE A 389 26.99 -9.46 2.49
C ILE A 389 25.89 -10.36 3.06
N SER A 390 26.28 -11.44 3.72
CA SER A 390 25.38 -12.36 4.42
C SER A 390 24.95 -11.85 5.80
N ASP A 391 25.43 -10.67 6.21
CA ASP A 391 25.28 -10.12 7.57
C ASP A 391 24.39 -8.85 7.62
N GLY A 392 23.75 -8.51 6.50
CA GLY A 392 22.83 -7.38 6.41
C GLY A 392 21.40 -7.78 6.80
N ARG A 393 20.72 -6.96 7.60
CA ARG A 393 19.27 -7.09 7.83
C ARG A 393 18.53 -7.13 6.48
N GLU A 394 17.53 -7.99 6.34
CA GLU A 394 16.75 -8.14 5.12
C GLU A 394 16.22 -6.79 4.59
N ARG A 395 16.24 -6.61 3.27
CA ARG A 395 15.66 -5.46 2.56
C ARG A 395 14.20 -5.78 2.32
N ILE A 396 13.31 -5.01 2.94
CA ILE A 396 11.87 -5.25 2.90
C ILE A 396 11.24 -4.18 2.03
N CYS A 397 11.11 -4.52 0.76
CA CYS A 397 10.44 -3.71 -0.25
C CYS A 397 9.16 -4.43 -0.68
N LEU A 398 8.04 -3.70 -0.76
CA LEU A 398 6.72 -4.26 -1.07
C LEU A 398 6.11 -3.54 -2.26
N ALA A 399 5.56 -4.29 -3.22
CA ALA A 399 4.98 -3.74 -4.45
C ALA A 399 3.52 -4.17 -4.65
N SER A 400 2.81 -3.38 -5.47
CA SER A 400 1.54 -3.74 -6.09
C SER A 400 1.76 -3.91 -7.58
N GLN A 401 1.28 -5.00 -8.18
CA GLN A 401 1.28 -5.21 -9.63
C GLN A 401 -0.16 -5.48 -10.11
N PRO A 402 -0.72 -4.69 -11.05
CA PRO A 402 -0.14 -3.49 -11.64
C PRO A 402 0.03 -2.37 -10.59
N PRO A 403 0.66 -1.24 -10.94
CA PRO A 403 0.90 -0.18 -9.98
C PRO A 403 -0.39 0.54 -9.57
N ILE A 404 -0.35 1.23 -8.42
CA ILE A 404 -1.44 2.08 -7.91
C ILE A 404 -1.31 3.52 -8.43
N PHE A 405 -0.06 3.99 -8.58
CA PHE A 405 0.28 5.23 -9.26
C PHE A 405 1.00 4.91 -10.55
N ALA A 406 0.74 5.64 -11.63
CA ALA A 406 1.38 5.37 -12.90
C ALA A 406 1.93 6.63 -13.53
N HIS A 407 2.83 6.43 -14.49
CA HIS A 407 3.42 7.49 -15.26
C HIS A 407 2.38 8.10 -16.21
N HIS A 408 2.27 9.42 -16.19
CA HIS A 408 1.45 10.20 -17.11
C HIS A 408 2.31 10.71 -18.26
N HIS A 409 1.88 10.42 -19.47
CA HIS A 409 2.56 10.81 -20.68
C HIS A 409 1.80 11.97 -21.36
N PRO A 410 2.33 13.20 -21.34
CA PRO A 410 1.76 14.31 -22.10
C PRO A 410 2.01 14.12 -23.60
N MET A 411 1.24 14.81 -24.47
CA MET A 411 1.54 14.84 -25.91
C MET A 411 2.96 15.38 -26.15
N ASP A 412 3.73 14.68 -26.97
CA ASP A 412 5.13 15.00 -27.30
C ASP A 412 6.04 15.12 -26.06
N GLY A 413 5.65 14.47 -24.95
CA GLY A 413 6.40 14.48 -23.71
C GLY A 413 7.76 13.80 -23.84
N GLU A 414 8.82 14.52 -23.46
CA GLU A 414 10.18 13.99 -23.30
C GLU A 414 10.52 13.79 -21.82
N SER A 415 11.36 12.78 -21.55
CA SER A 415 11.96 12.57 -20.23
C SER A 415 13.21 13.43 -20.07
N ASP A 416 13.27 14.24 -19.02
CA ASP A 416 14.43 15.08 -18.69
C ASP A 416 15.63 14.25 -18.14
N ILE A 417 15.46 12.94 -17.92
CA ILE A 417 16.44 12.07 -17.26
C ILE A 417 17.23 11.21 -18.27
N GLY A 418 16.61 10.84 -19.40
CA GLY A 418 17.20 9.98 -20.45
C GLY A 418 17.55 8.56 -19.97
N GLY A 419 16.83 7.52 -20.43
CA GLY A 419 17.18 6.12 -20.11
C GLY A 419 16.13 5.05 -20.48
N LEU A 420 16.63 3.87 -20.89
CA LEU A 420 16.04 2.55 -21.27
C LEU A 420 14.75 2.46 -22.11
N GLY A 421 13.91 3.49 -22.17
CA GLY A 421 12.66 3.52 -22.93
C GLY A 421 12.65 4.50 -24.11
N GLY A 422 13.81 5.04 -24.49
CA GLY A 422 14.03 6.10 -25.49
C GLY A 422 12.93 6.20 -26.54
N GLY A 423 12.12 7.26 -26.45
CA GLY A 423 11.04 7.53 -27.38
C GLY A 423 10.14 8.67 -26.88
N TYR A 424 9.52 9.38 -27.82
CA TYR A 424 8.51 10.40 -27.54
C TYR A 424 7.17 9.74 -27.27
N ALA A 425 6.51 10.08 -26.16
CA ALA A 425 5.13 9.67 -25.97
C ALA A 425 4.25 10.21 -27.11
N THR A 426 3.83 9.32 -28.00
CA THR A 426 2.99 9.66 -29.17
C THR A 426 1.51 9.76 -28.81
N LYS A 427 1.15 9.46 -27.55
CA LYS A 427 -0.22 9.45 -27.04
C LYS A 427 -0.29 10.16 -25.69
N PHE A 428 -1.33 10.96 -25.54
CA PHE A 428 -1.74 11.54 -24.27
C PHE A 428 -2.45 10.47 -23.44
N GLU A 429 -1.77 9.89 -22.45
CA GLU A 429 -2.31 8.76 -21.69
C GLU A 429 -1.64 8.61 -20.32
N THR A 430 -2.37 8.00 -19.39
CA THR A 430 -1.80 7.48 -18.14
C THR A 430 -1.93 5.96 -18.13
N LYS A 431 -0.78 5.26 -18.05
CA LYS A 431 -0.75 3.78 -18.09
C LYS A 431 -1.44 3.16 -16.89
N TYR A 432 -1.96 1.95 -17.06
CA TYR A 432 -2.61 1.14 -16.02
C TYR A 432 -3.86 1.74 -15.33
N LEU A 433 -4.11 3.05 -15.41
CA LEU A 433 -5.14 3.73 -14.63
C LEU A 433 -6.40 3.95 -15.47
N ARG A 434 -7.50 3.30 -15.10
CA ARG A 434 -8.78 3.41 -15.80
C ARG A 434 -9.35 4.82 -15.71
N TYR A 435 -9.62 5.29 -14.49
CA TYR A 435 -10.12 6.65 -14.25
C TYR A 435 -9.01 7.54 -13.72
N SER A 436 -8.02 7.81 -14.57
CA SER A 436 -6.93 8.75 -14.28
C SER A 436 -7.47 10.13 -13.86
N VAL A 437 -6.87 10.70 -12.81
CA VAL A 437 -7.18 12.06 -12.36
C VAL A 437 -6.72 13.08 -13.38
N ARG A 438 -5.47 13.00 -13.87
CA ARG A 438 -4.96 13.98 -14.85
C ARG A 438 -5.77 13.98 -16.15
N MET A 439 -6.17 12.81 -16.64
CA MET A 439 -6.96 12.66 -17.86
C MET A 439 -8.43 13.09 -17.69
N ASN A 440 -8.91 13.10 -16.46
CA ASN A 440 -10.25 13.59 -16.11
C ASN A 440 -10.25 14.96 -15.43
N LEU A 441 -9.11 15.65 -15.38
CA LEU A 441 -8.94 16.82 -14.50
C LEU A 441 -9.92 17.95 -14.85
N GLU A 442 -10.11 18.21 -16.14
CA GLU A 442 -11.11 19.18 -16.63
C GLU A 442 -12.51 18.83 -16.12
N ARG A 443 -12.94 17.57 -16.24
CA ARG A 443 -14.25 17.10 -15.81
C ARG A 443 -14.42 17.25 -14.30
N ILE A 444 -13.40 16.87 -13.53
CA ILE A 444 -13.41 16.95 -12.07
C ILE A 444 -13.52 18.42 -11.63
N VAL A 445 -12.72 19.31 -12.21
CA VAL A 445 -12.73 20.75 -11.90
C VAL A 445 -14.07 21.40 -12.27
N MET A 446 -14.71 20.95 -13.36
CA MET A 446 -16.05 21.39 -13.76
C MET A 446 -17.18 20.79 -12.90
N GLY A 447 -16.87 19.97 -11.88
CA GLY A 447 -17.87 19.37 -11.00
C GLY A 447 -18.71 18.27 -11.66
N ARG A 448 -18.18 17.63 -12.72
CA ARG A 448 -18.84 16.50 -13.39
C ARG A 448 -18.95 15.31 -12.45
N ARG A 449 -20.03 14.54 -12.57
CA ARG A 449 -20.25 13.36 -11.72
C ARG A 449 -19.34 12.21 -12.13
N GLU A 450 -19.14 11.25 -11.23
CA GLU A 450 -18.32 10.05 -11.47
C GLU A 450 -18.70 9.30 -12.76
N LYS A 451 -19.99 9.22 -13.08
CA LYS A 451 -20.49 8.57 -14.31
C LYS A 451 -20.09 9.29 -15.61
N GLU A 452 -19.62 10.52 -15.52
CA GLU A 452 -19.17 11.35 -16.64
C GLU A 452 -17.64 11.29 -16.81
N LEU A 453 -16.93 10.59 -15.90
CA LEU A 453 -15.50 10.34 -16.03
C LEU A 453 -15.22 9.36 -17.17
N VAL A 454 -14.10 9.56 -17.83
CA VAL A 454 -13.62 8.75 -18.93
C VAL A 454 -12.74 7.63 -18.39
N ASP A 455 -13.12 6.40 -18.73
CA ASP A 455 -12.27 5.23 -18.60
C ASP A 455 -11.30 5.18 -19.79
N GLN A 456 -10.00 5.27 -19.52
CA GLN A 456 -8.95 5.17 -20.53
C GLN A 456 -8.79 3.75 -21.08
N TRP A 457 -9.14 2.73 -20.29
CA TRP A 457 -8.86 1.33 -20.59
C TRP A 457 -10.13 0.47 -20.49
N PRO A 458 -11.17 0.75 -21.30
CA PRO A 458 -12.40 -0.01 -21.24
C PRO A 458 -12.22 -1.46 -21.69
N ASP A 459 -13.10 -2.30 -21.16
CA ASP A 459 -13.26 -3.69 -21.55
C ASP A 459 -13.89 -3.80 -22.96
N GLU A 460 -13.93 -4.99 -23.58
CA GLU A 460 -14.41 -5.09 -24.98
C GLU A 460 -15.86 -4.61 -25.10
N GLY A 461 -16.12 -3.77 -26.10
CA GLY A 461 -17.43 -3.14 -26.30
C GLY A 461 -17.64 -1.83 -25.54
N GLY A 462 -16.72 -1.41 -24.67
CA GLY A 462 -16.71 -0.06 -24.09
C GLY A 462 -16.10 0.96 -25.04
N HIS A 463 -16.71 2.15 -25.14
CA HIS A 463 -16.17 3.23 -25.95
C HIS A 463 -14.89 3.77 -25.31
N ALA A 464 -13.73 3.49 -25.89
CA ALA A 464 -12.50 4.21 -25.59
C ALA A 464 -12.62 5.66 -26.09
N ALA A 465 -12.24 6.64 -25.28
CA ALA A 465 -12.12 8.01 -25.76
C ALA A 465 -10.99 8.07 -26.80
N ARG A 466 -11.28 8.68 -27.95
CA ARG A 466 -10.28 9.06 -28.95
C ARG A 466 -9.55 10.32 -28.52
#